data_AF-A0A922SEC6-F1
#
_entry.id   AF-A0A922SEC6-F1
#
_cell.length_a   1.000
_cell.length_b   1.000
_cell.length_c   1.000
_cell.angle_alpha   90.00
_cell.angle_beta   90.00
_cell.angle_gamma   90.00
#
_symmetry.space_group_name_H-M   'P 1'
#
loop_
_entity.id
_entity.type
_entity.pdbx_description
1 polymer ?
#
loop_
_entity_poly.entity_id
_entity_poly.type
_entity_poly.pdbx_seq_one_letter_code
_entity_poly.pdbx_strand_id
1 'polypeptide(L)' 'MTTGPCHWELLGRSRANDLQLWVALVSPARDPCAEYVAWGHSMLINPWGAVVGELDENPGQLCCVVGRFSSDM' A
#
# COMPACT_ATOMS: atom_id res chain seq x y z
N MET A 1 -14.13 -8.40 -7.25
CA MET A 1 -13.41 -7.35 -6.50
C MET A 1 -13.46 -6.06 -7.30
N THR A 2 -14.16 -5.05 -6.80
CA THR A 2 -14.41 -3.80 -7.55
C THR A 2 -13.70 -2.61 -6.92
N THR A 3 -13.67 -2.53 -5.59
CA THR A 3 -13.12 -1.38 -4.88
C THR A 3 -11.60 -1.40 -4.78
N GLY A 4 -10.99 -2.58 -4.53
CA GLY A 4 -9.54 -2.74 -4.41
C GLY A 4 -8.78 -2.21 -5.63
N PRO A 5 -8.99 -2.79 -6.83
CA PRO A 5 -8.30 -2.36 -8.04
C PRO A 5 -8.49 -0.87 -8.39
N CYS A 6 -9.65 -0.29 -8.08
CA CYS A 6 -9.95 1.10 -8.44
C CYS A 6 -9.44 2.12 -7.43
N HIS A 7 -9.41 1.79 -6.13
CA HIS A 7 -9.26 2.79 -5.08
C HIS A 7 -8.11 2.55 -4.11
N TRP A 8 -7.60 1.33 -4.00
CA TRP A 8 -6.64 0.98 -2.94
C TRP A 8 -5.37 1.81 -3.03
N GLU A 9 -4.67 1.74 -4.16
CA GLU A 9 -3.45 2.52 -4.41
C GLU A 9 -3.77 4.02 -4.48
N LEU A 10 -4.82 4.39 -5.23
CA LEU A 10 -5.22 5.77 -5.45
C LEU A 10 -5.43 6.53 -4.13
N LEU A 11 -6.19 5.95 -3.21
CA LEU A 11 -6.47 6.56 -1.91
C LEU A 11 -5.24 6.57 -1.02
N GLY A 12 -4.45 5.49 -1.00
CA GLY A 12 -3.20 5.44 -0.24
C GLY A 12 -2.22 6.54 -0.66
N ARG A 13 -2.01 6.70 -1.96
CA ARG A 13 -1.11 7.71 -2.53
C ARG A 13 -1.60 9.13 -2.28
N SER A 14 -2.91 9.38 -2.42
CA SER A 14 -3.49 10.68 -2.05
C SER A 14 -3.23 11.01 -0.58
N ARG A 15 -3.49 10.10 0.35
CA ARG A 15 -3.22 10.36 1.78
C ARG A 15 -1.74 10.64 2.07
N ALA A 16 -0.83 9.91 1.42
CA ALA A 16 0.60 10.11 1.60
C ALA A 16 1.04 11.50 1.12
N ASN A 17 0.61 11.90 -0.08
CA ASN A 17 0.94 13.18 -0.68
C ASN A 17 0.31 14.37 0.05
N ASP A 18 -1.00 14.31 0.32
CA ASP A 18 -1.75 15.43 0.88
C ASP A 18 -1.32 15.77 2.32
N LEU A 19 -0.92 14.75 3.08
CA LEU A 19 -0.51 14.90 4.47
C LEU A 19 1.01 14.96 4.65
N GLN A 20 1.79 14.75 3.58
CA GLN A 20 3.26 14.64 3.64
C GLN A 20 3.71 13.56 4.64
N LEU A 21 3.03 12.41 4.63
CA LEU A 21 3.27 11.30 5.55
C LEU A 21 3.69 10.05 4.78
N TRP A 22 4.48 9.21 5.45
CA TRP A 22 4.57 7.81 5.08
C TRP A 22 3.23 7.12 5.38
N VAL A 23 2.71 6.37 4.42
CA VAL A 23 1.46 5.63 4.56
C VAL A 23 1.71 4.14 4.35
N ALA A 24 1.23 3.33 5.28
CA ALA A 24 1.19 1.88 5.16
C ALA A 24 -0.26 1.44 4.98
N LEU A 25 -0.54 0.73 3.89
CA LEU A 25 -1.79 0.00 3.74
C LEU A 25 -1.50 -1.46 4.06
N VAL A 26 -2.20 -2.02 5.06
CA VAL A 26 -2.00 -3.40 5.50
C VAL A 26 -3.31 -4.14 5.34
N SER A 27 -3.25 -5.24 4.59
CA SER A 27 -4.41 -6.04 4.18
C SER A 27 -4.10 -7.53 4.37
N PRO A 28 -5.09 -8.35 4.77
CA PRO A 28 -4.93 -9.80 4.79
C PRO A 28 -4.59 -10.36 3.41
N ALA A 29 -3.88 -11.48 3.38
CA ALA A 29 -3.80 -12.32 2.19
C ALA A 29 -5.20 -12.78 1.78
N ARG A 30 -5.40 -13.03 0.49
CA ARG A 30 -6.70 -13.37 -0.08
C ARG A 30 -7.07 -14.81 0.27
N ASP A 31 -8.21 -14.95 0.92
CA ASP A 31 -8.87 -16.22 1.16
C ASP A 31 -10.21 -16.26 0.38
N PRO A 32 -10.31 -17.07 -0.70
CA PRO A 32 -11.55 -17.21 -1.46
C PRO A 32 -12.71 -17.85 -0.68
N CYS A 33 -12.43 -18.50 0.44
CA CYS A 33 -13.43 -19.15 1.29
C CYS A 33 -13.93 -18.26 2.43
N ALA A 34 -13.32 -17.08 2.63
CA ALA A 34 -13.75 -16.13 3.64
C ALA A 34 -15.08 -15.45 3.23
N GLU A 35 -15.85 -15.03 4.24
CA GLU A 35 -17.08 -14.24 4.03
C GLU A 35 -16.79 -12.93 3.28
N TYR A 36 -15.63 -12.33 3.56
CA TYR A 36 -15.10 -11.18 2.84
C TYR A 36 -13.76 -11.53 2.18
N VAL A 37 -13.74 -11.54 0.85
CA VAL A 37 -12.53 -11.77 0.06
C VAL A 37 -11.75 -10.46 -0.06
N ALA A 38 -10.69 -10.34 0.74
CA ALA A 38 -9.82 -9.17 0.75
C ALA A 38 -9.09 -8.96 -0.59
N TRP A 39 -8.82 -7.70 -0.91
CA TRP A 39 -8.01 -7.34 -2.07
C TRP A 39 -6.57 -7.85 -1.91
N GLY A 40 -5.99 -7.76 -0.72
CA GLY A 40 -4.56 -7.96 -0.50
C GLY A 40 -3.78 -6.66 -0.76
N HIS A 41 -2.64 -6.76 -1.44
CA HIS A 41 -1.85 -5.62 -1.91
C HIS A 41 -1.39 -4.68 -0.79
N SER A 42 -0.91 -5.24 0.32
CA SER A 42 -0.28 -4.43 1.36
C SER A 42 0.88 -3.62 0.76
N MET A 43 0.96 -2.33 1.06
CA MET A 43 1.91 -1.42 0.42
C MET A 43 2.44 -0.34 1.36
N LEU A 44 3.64 0.14 1.04
CA LEU A 44 4.31 1.25 1.71
C LEU A 44 4.48 2.39 0.71
N ILE A 45 4.07 3.58 1.12
CA ILE A 45 4.02 4.77 0.27
C ILE A 45 4.77 5.90 0.97
N ASN A 46 5.66 6.57 0.24
CA ASN A 46 6.43 7.69 0.77
C ASN A 46 5.62 9.01 0.74
N PRO A 47 6.10 10.09 1.39
CA PRO A 47 5.43 11.38 1.44
C PRO A 47 5.18 12.07 0.07
N TRP A 48 5.82 11.60 -1.01
CA TRP A 48 5.59 12.08 -2.38
C TRP A 48 4.53 11.27 -3.13
N GLY A 49 3.84 10.37 -2.43
CA GLY A 49 2.86 9.47 -3.02
C GLY A 49 3.50 8.39 -3.91
N ALA A 50 4.81 8.12 -3.80
CA ALA A 50 5.44 7.02 -4.52
C ALA A 50 5.31 5.72 -3.71
N VAL A 51 4.84 4.64 -4.36
CA VAL A 51 4.83 3.30 -3.78
C VAL A 51 6.27 2.80 -3.74
N VAL A 52 6.81 2.58 -2.54
CA VAL A 52 8.19 2.09 -2.35
C VAL A 52 8.26 0.57 -2.25
N GLY A 53 7.12 -0.09 -2.09
CA GLY A 53 6.99 -1.53 -2.08
C GLY A 53 5.54 -1.95 -1.92
N GLU A 54 5.22 -3.12 -2.46
CA GLU A 54 3.88 -3.70 -2.53
C GLU A 54 3.99 -5.23 -2.50
N LEU A 55 3.06 -5.89 -1.81
CA LEU A 55 2.83 -7.33 -1.89
C LEU A 55 1.70 -7.62 -2.90
N ASP A 56 1.56 -8.88 -3.28
CA ASP A 56 0.40 -9.34 -4.03
C ASP A 56 -0.73 -9.79 -3.07
N GLU A 57 -1.61 -10.67 -3.53
CA GLU A 57 -2.67 -11.25 -2.71
C GLU A 57 -2.21 -12.42 -1.81
N ASN A 58 -0.97 -12.86 -1.92
CA ASN A 58 -0.46 -14.01 -1.18
C ASN A 58 0.10 -13.61 0.20
N PRO A 59 0.25 -14.55 1.15
CA PRO A 59 0.92 -14.28 2.42
C PRO A 59 2.36 -13.79 2.21
N GLY A 60 2.72 -12.68 2.84
CA GLY A 60 4.05 -12.10 2.71
C GLY A 60 4.35 -11.03 3.76
N GLN A 61 5.60 -10.57 3.75
CA GLN A 61 6.07 -9.48 4.61
C GLN A 61 6.72 -8.40 3.74
N LEU A 62 6.39 -7.14 4.04
CA LEU A 62 6.95 -5.97 3.39
C LEU A 62 7.70 -5.12 4.43
N CYS A 63 8.90 -4.68 4.12
CA CYS A 63 9.73 -3.84 4.98
C CYS A 63 10.37 -2.72 4.16
N CYS A 64 10.42 -1.51 4.73
CA CYS A 64 11.18 -0.40 4.17
C CYS A 64 11.89 0.38 5.29
N VAL A 65 12.91 1.14 4.92
CA VAL A 65 13.58 2.07 5.84
C VAL A 65 12.91 3.44 5.71
N VAL A 66 12.35 3.94 6.82
CA VAL A 66 11.77 5.29 6.88
C VAL A 66 12.90 6.29 7.15
N GLY A 67 13.01 7.33 6.32
CA GLY A 67 13.90 8.47 6.60
C GLY A 67 15.03 8.74 5.59
N ARG A 68 15.15 8.00 4.48
CA ARG A 68 16.01 8.40 3.36
C ARG A 68 15.21 9.20 2.33
N PHE A 69 15.26 10.52 2.44
CA PHE A 69 15.04 11.39 1.29
C PHE A 69 16.29 11.27 0.42
N SER A 70 16.19 10.64 -0.75
CA SER A 70 17.22 10.84 -1.77
C SER A 70 17.21 12.32 -2.12
N SER A 71 18.38 12.97 -2.03
CA SER A 71 18.58 14.35 -2.48
C SER A 71 18.46 14.49 -4.00
N ASP A 72 18.24 13.39 -4.73
CA ASP A 72 18.10 13.38 -6.17
C ASP A 72 16.63 13.67 -6.54
N MET A 73 16.22 14.90 -6.29
CA MET A 73 15.20 15.60 -7.07
C MET A 73 15.90 16.72 -7.84
#